data_AF-A0A957WF26-F1
#
_entry.id   AF-A0A957WF26-F1
#
_cell.length_a   1.000
_cell.length_b   1.000
_cell.length_c   1.000
_cell.angle_alpha   90.00
_cell.angle_beta   90.00
_cell.angle_gamma   90.00
#
_symmetry.space_group_name_H-M   'P 1'
#
loop_
_entity.id
_entity.type
_entity.pdbx_description
1 polymer ?
#
loop_
_entity_poly.entity_id
_entity_poly.type
_entity_poly.pdbx_seq_one_letter_code
_entity_poly.pdbx_strand_id
1 'polypeptide(L)' 'AYMVVTSDRAVQQAATRVGVRTLSSTEFAQQLLSSPAPETDSQADVQLSPDEVNEWLDLFNQSE' A
#
# COMPACT_ATOMS: atom_id res chain seq x y z
N ALA A 1 1.71 -17.86 -6.47
CA ALA A 1 0.49 -18.56 -6.00
C ALA A 1 -0.60 -17.51 -5.79
N TYR A 2 -1.85 -17.78 -6.19
CA TYR A 2 -2.96 -16.82 -6.13
C TYR A 2 -4.00 -17.25 -5.07
N MET A 3 -4.70 -16.27 -4.51
CA MET A 3 -5.77 -16.45 -3.53
C MET A 3 -6.96 -15.55 -3.93
N VAL A 4 -8.18 -16.06 -3.74
CA VAL A 4 -9.41 -15.30 -4.00
C VAL A 4 -9.91 -14.68 -2.71
N VAL A 5 -10.08 -13.36 -2.72
CA VAL A 5 -10.70 -12.60 -1.62
C VAL A 5 -12.07 -12.11 -2.08
N THR A 6 -13.14 -12.51 -1.41
CA THR A 6 -14.52 -12.11 -1.78
C THR A 6 -15.50 -12.26 -0.62
N SER A 7 -16.57 -11.47 -0.62
CA SER A 7 -17.72 -11.60 0.28
C SER A 7 -18.80 -12.54 -0.28
N ASP A 8 -18.74 -12.87 -1.58
CA ASP A 8 -19.72 -13.71 -2.25
C ASP A 8 -19.50 -15.20 -1.95
N ARG A 9 -20.50 -15.85 -1.35
CA ARG A 9 -20.45 -17.27 -0.98
C ARG A 9 -20.41 -18.21 -2.18
N ALA A 10 -21.07 -17.88 -3.28
CA ALA A 10 -21.05 -18.70 -4.48
C ALA A 10 -19.66 -18.70 -5.12
N VAL A 11 -18.99 -17.54 -5.14
CA VAL A 11 -17.60 -17.42 -5.63
C VAL A 11 -16.62 -18.16 -4.72
N GLN A 12 -16.77 -18.06 -3.39
CA GLN A 12 -15.95 -18.84 -2.44
C GLN A 12 -16.07 -20.35 -2.69
N GLN A 13 -17.31 -20.84 -2.83
CA GLN A 13 -17.54 -22.26 -3.10
C GLN A 13 -16.94 -22.70 -4.44
N ALA A 14 -17.09 -21.90 -5.49
CA ALA A 14 -16.50 -22.20 -6.80
C ALA A 14 -14.97 -22.28 -6.71
N ALA A 15 -14.32 -21.32 -6.05
CA ALA A 15 -12.87 -21.31 -5.89
C ALA A 15 -12.35 -22.49 -5.04
N THR A 16 -13.06 -22.85 -3.96
CA THR A 16 -12.71 -24.02 -3.15
C THR A 16 -12.82 -25.33 -3.94
N ARG A 17 -13.83 -25.49 -4.82
CA ARG A 17 -13.97 -26.68 -5.67
C ARG A 17 -12.82 -26.86 -6.66
N VAL A 18 -12.21 -25.76 -7.09
CA VAL A 18 -11.06 -25.77 -8.00
C VAL A 18 -9.73 -25.84 -7.22
N GLY A 19 -9.78 -25.96 -5.89
CA GLY A 19 -8.59 -26.06 -5.03
C GLY A 19 -7.84 -24.74 -4.83
N VAL A 20 -8.47 -23.61 -5.14
CA VAL A 20 -7.88 -22.28 -4.95
C VAL A 20 -8.13 -21.84 -3.50
N ARG A 21 -7.09 -21.27 -2.87
CA ARG A 21 -7.23 -20.70 -1.53
C ARG A 21 -8.23 -19.54 -1.56
N THR A 22 -9.11 -19.50 -0.57
CA THR A 22 -10.16 -18.49 -0.44
C THR A 22 -10.08 -17.82 0.93
N LEU A 23 -10.35 -16.52 0.96
CA LEU A 23 -10.43 -15.69 2.17
C LEU A 23 -11.67 -14.80 2.07
N SER A 24 -12.42 -14.65 3.15
CA SER A 24 -13.55 -13.71 3.13
C SER A 24 -13.06 -12.27 3.15
N SER A 25 -13.82 -11.35 2.54
CA SER A 25 -13.49 -9.92 2.60
C SER A 25 -13.44 -9.38 4.03
N THR A 26 -14.24 -9.93 4.95
CA THR A 26 -14.26 -9.52 6.36
C THR A 26 -12.99 -9.97 7.09
N GLU A 27 -12.56 -11.21 6.92
CA GLU A 27 -11.31 -11.71 7.50
C GLU A 27 -10.10 -10.94 6.93
N PHE A 28 -10.11 -10.68 5.62
CA PHE A 28 -9.09 -9.87 4.98
C PHE A 28 -9.03 -8.44 5.54
N ALA A 29 -10.19 -7.79 5.73
CA ALA A 29 -10.25 -6.46 6.32
C ALA A 29 -9.73 -6.45 7.76
N GLN A 30 -10.06 -7.47 8.57
CA GLN A 30 -9.52 -7.61 9.93
C GLN A 30 -8.01 -7.80 9.93
N GLN A 31 -7.46 -8.57 9.00
CA GLN A 31 -6.01 -8.74 8.84
C GLN A 31 -5.34 -7.41 8.47
N LEU A 32 -5.93 -6.62 7.58
CA LEU A 32 -5.40 -5.29 7.23
C LEU A 32 -5.40 -4.34 8.42
N LEU A 33 -6.46 -4.35 9.24
CA LEU A 33 -6.56 -3.49 10.43
C LEU A 33 -5.64 -3.95 11.56
N SER A 34 -5.35 -5.25 11.64
CA SER A 34 -4.49 -5.84 12.68
C SER A 34 -3.02 -5.89 12.27
N SER A 35 -2.73 -5.75 10.98
CA SER A 35 -1.36 -5.68 10.50
C SER A 35 -0.77 -4.35 10.99
N PRO A 36 0.43 -4.35 11.61
CA PRO A 36 1.10 -3.11 11.91
C PRO A 36 1.18 -2.31 10.61
N ALA A 37 0.85 -1.02 10.69
CA ALA A 37 1.05 -0.13 9.57
C ALA A 37 2.49 -0.36 9.07
N PRO A 38 2.73 -0.46 7.75
CA PRO A 38 4.09 -0.32 7.26
C PRO A 38 4.62 0.96 7.91
N GLU A 39 5.86 0.94 8.36
CA GLU A 39 6.54 2.17 8.77
C GLU A 39 6.59 3.05 7.52
N THR A 40 5.50 3.78 7.30
CA THR A 40 5.50 4.98 6.53
C THR A 40 6.53 5.78 7.29
N ASP A 41 7.67 6.03 6.65
CA ASP A 41 8.56 7.12 7.01
C ASP A 41 7.64 8.33 7.19
N SER A 42 7.17 8.49 8.43
CA SER A 42 6.03 9.31 8.76
C SER A 42 6.58 10.68 8.70
N GLN A 43 6.57 11.24 7.49
CA GLN A 43 7.07 12.56 7.19
C GLN A 43 8.38 12.76 7.96
N ALA A 44 9.44 12.07 7.54
CA ALA A 44 10.77 12.50 7.96
C ALA A 44 10.76 14.01 7.74
N ASP A 45 10.87 14.77 8.84
CA ASP A 45 11.05 16.20 8.79
C ASP A 45 12.43 16.36 8.14
N VAL A 46 12.45 16.29 6.81
CA VAL A 46 13.66 16.40 6.02
C VAL A 46 14.02 17.87 6.16
N GLN A 47 14.83 18.16 7.17
CA GLN A 47 15.47 19.45 7.32
C GLN A 47 16.49 19.58 6.21
N LEU A 48 16.03 20.08 5.06
CA LEU A 48 16.90 20.44 3.95
C LEU A 48 17.82 21.55 4.44
N SER A 49 19.12 21.40 4.15
CA SER A 49 20.07 22.47 4.43
C SER A 49 19.79 23.67 3.52
N PRO A 50 20.17 24.91 3.93
CA PRO A 50 20.02 26.08 3.08
C PRO A 50 20.72 25.94 1.71
N ASP A 51 21.85 25.24 1.66
CA ASP A 51 22.61 25.00 0.43
C ASP A 51 21.85 24.07 -0.53
N GLU A 52 21.22 23.03 0.00
CA GLU A 52 20.39 22.12 -0.79
C GLU A 52 19.19 22.85 -1.40
N VAL A 53 18.50 23.69 -0.62
CA VAL A 53 17.40 24.53 -1.12
C VAL A 53 17.85 25.44 -2.27
N ASN A 54 19.04 26.04 -2.17
CA ASN A 54 19.58 26.90 -3.22
C ASN A 54 19.88 26.10 -4.51
N GLU A 55 20.43 24.90 -4.39
CA GLU A 55 20.68 24.03 -5.55
C GLU A 55 19.37 23.70 -6.29
N TRP A 56 18.30 23.40 -5.55
CA TRP A 56 16.98 23.18 -6.14
C TRP A 56 16.42 24.44 -6.82
N LEU A 57 16.57 25.62 -6.21
CA LEU A 57 16.14 26.87 -6.82
C LEU A 57 16.90 27.15 -8.12
N ASP A 58 18.21 26.94 -8.14
CA ASP A 58 19.03 27.13 -9.34
C ASP A 58 18.66 26.17 -10.48
N LEU A 59 18.27 24.93 -10.15
CA LEU A 59 17.82 23.94 -11.14
C LEU A 59 16.46 24.29 -11.75
N PHE A 60 15.53 24.83 -10.97
CA PHE A 60 14.16 25.13 -11.43
C PHE A 60 13.97 26.54 -11.96
N ASN A 61 14.86 27.48 -11.63
CA ASN A 61 14.78 28.88 -12.06
C ASN A 61 15.49 29.15 -13.40
N GLN A 62 15.93 28.11 -14.14
CA GLN A 62 16.53 28.22 -15.47
C GLN A 62 15.51 28.20 -16.63
N SER A 63 14.23 28.41 -16.33
CA SER A 63 13.14 28.48 -17.32
C SER A 63 12.41 29.82 -17.24
N GLU A 64 13.09 30.89 -17.64
CA GLU A 64 12.48 32.14 -18.15
C GLU A 64 13.18 32.57 -19.45
#